data_AF-A0A1V6SAW4-F1
#
_entry.id   AF-A0A1V6SAW4-F1
#
_cell.length_a   1.000
_cell.length_b   1.000
_cell.length_c   1.000
_cell.angle_alpha   90.00
_cell.angle_beta   90.00
_cell.angle_gamma   90.00
#
_symmetry.space_group_name_H-M   'P 1'
#
loop_
_entity.id
_entity.type
_entity.pdbx_description
1 polymer ?
#
loop_
_entity_poly.entity_id
_entity_poly.type
_entity_poly.pdbx_seq_one_letter_code
_entity_poly.pdbx_strand_id
1 'polypeptide(L)'
;MVSQRRYLRTDSQSTVYATELSGIEIALAKIGTENKGHQQAREVIIFSDSQAAIQAVQNPQRPSGQYVLRLIYKHVRAIRSYNETQPRHPTNITIRWIPTHVGVDGNKFADKEAKGTTLLSAGIGVATGTGELIIRLAAAAKRAEKQWERETTSAPTKRLVQAPNKKTLRLYEGLSKPQCAILIQMRTMRIGLRHFLFKIKAAETDRCSYDEGSQTPKHILMQCPQYVVPRTKLWEQLDKIGIGITEIDYDKIISNPQATRYVVNFMHRTGLLQQFQYMTPEDDNDEPTGLAAIDLGVEDDGY
;
A
#
# COMPACT_ATOMS: atom_id res chain seq x y z
N MET A 1 -13.78 22.82 0.44
CA MET A 1 -14.08 21.57 -0.30
C MET A 1 -15.29 20.91 0.35
N VAL A 2 -16.22 20.39 -0.44
CA VAL A 2 -17.43 19.70 0.06
C VAL A 2 -17.26 18.21 -0.23
N SER A 3 -17.44 17.34 0.77
CA SER A 3 -17.39 15.89 0.60
C SER A 3 -18.78 15.25 0.76
N GLN A 4 -19.02 14.17 0.01
CA GLN A 4 -20.19 13.33 0.15
C GLN A 4 -19.73 11.89 0.41
N ARG A 5 -20.27 11.28 1.46
CA ARG A 5 -19.90 9.94 1.91
C ARG A 5 -21.08 9.00 1.68
N ARG A 6 -20.82 7.81 1.13
CA ARG A 6 -21.81 6.74 1.03
C ARG A 6 -21.21 5.48 1.62
N TYR A 7 -21.90 4.90 2.59
CA TYR A 7 -21.54 3.61 3.17
C TYR A 7 -21.88 2.52 2.16
N LEU A 8 -20.86 1.80 1.70
CA LEU A 8 -21.06 0.60 0.88
C LEU A 8 -21.45 -0.54 1.83
N ARG A 9 -22.65 -1.10 1.66
CA ARG A 9 -23.12 -2.20 2.53
C ARG A 9 -22.35 -3.49 2.19
N THR A 10 -21.82 -4.12 3.23
CA THR A 10 -21.20 -5.47 3.32
C THR A 10 -19.89 -5.71 2.56
N ASP A 11 -18.81 -5.86 3.34
CA ASP A 11 -17.43 -6.25 2.97
C ASP A 11 -17.29 -7.61 2.24
N SER A 12 -18.38 -8.31 1.96
CA SER A 12 -18.35 -9.56 1.19
C SER A 12 -18.26 -9.34 -0.32
N GLN A 13 -18.47 -8.11 -0.83
CA GLN A 13 -18.49 -7.82 -2.28
C GLN A 13 -17.72 -6.57 -2.73
N SER A 14 -17.16 -5.77 -1.81
CA SER A 14 -16.48 -4.51 -2.18
C SER A 14 -14.97 -4.70 -2.27
N THR A 15 -14.46 -4.95 -3.46
CA THR A 15 -13.02 -4.85 -3.75
C THR A 15 -12.59 -3.38 -3.73
N VAL A 16 -11.29 -3.08 -3.56
CA VAL A 16 -10.76 -1.71 -3.80
C VAL A 16 -11.28 -1.16 -5.12
N TYR A 17 -11.29 -2.00 -6.15
CA TYR A 17 -11.90 -1.68 -7.45
C TYR A 17 -13.38 -1.26 -7.38
N ALA A 18 -14.23 -1.92 -6.59
CA ALA A 18 -15.64 -1.53 -6.41
C ALA A 18 -15.79 -0.21 -5.64
N THR A 19 -14.88 0.08 -4.70
CA THR A 19 -14.86 1.38 -4.00
C THR A 19 -14.51 2.52 -4.96
N GLU A 20 -13.55 2.31 -5.87
CA GLU A 20 -13.18 3.29 -6.90
C GLU A 20 -14.34 3.59 -7.87
N LEU A 21 -15.04 2.54 -8.32
CA LEU A 21 -16.25 2.70 -9.14
C LEU A 21 -17.34 3.47 -8.39
N SER A 22 -17.46 3.26 -7.08
CA SER A 22 -18.47 3.94 -6.26
C SER A 22 -18.18 5.43 -6.11
N GLY A 23 -16.90 5.82 -6.05
CA GLY A 23 -16.51 7.24 -6.10
C GLY A 23 -17.00 7.93 -7.37
N ILE A 24 -16.83 7.29 -8.53
CA ILE A 24 -17.35 7.78 -9.81
C ILE A 24 -18.89 7.85 -9.80
N GLU A 25 -19.56 6.83 -9.26
CA GLU A 25 -21.03 6.81 -9.16
C GLU A 25 -21.59 7.94 -8.30
N ILE A 26 -20.97 8.22 -7.15
CA ILE A 26 -21.39 9.31 -6.26
C ILE A 26 -21.22 10.67 -6.95
N ALA A 27 -20.09 10.88 -7.64
CA ALA A 27 -19.86 12.10 -8.42
C ALA A 27 -20.95 12.30 -9.48
N LEU A 28 -21.31 11.24 -10.22
CA LEU A 28 -22.37 11.29 -11.24
C LEU A 28 -23.77 11.50 -10.63
N ALA A 29 -24.07 10.87 -9.50
CA ALA A 29 -25.34 11.02 -8.81
C ALA A 29 -25.57 12.48 -8.38
N LYS A 30 -24.49 13.15 -7.94
CA LYS A 30 -24.53 14.54 -7.50
C LYS A 30 -24.90 15.51 -8.64
N ILE A 31 -24.38 15.27 -9.85
CA ILE A 31 -24.77 16.03 -11.06
C ILE A 31 -26.29 15.95 -11.27
N GLY A 32 -26.88 14.76 -11.14
CA GLY A 32 -28.31 14.55 -11.31
C GLY A 32 -29.18 15.23 -10.24
N THR A 33 -28.66 15.42 -9.02
CA THR A 33 -29.36 16.11 -7.94
C THR A 33 -29.22 17.63 -8.02
N GLU A 34 -28.06 18.14 -8.40
CA GLU A 34 -27.78 19.58 -8.49
C GLU A 34 -28.45 20.22 -9.71
N ASN A 35 -28.66 19.46 -10.80
CA ASN A 35 -29.39 19.92 -11.98
C ASN A 35 -30.91 20.15 -11.76
N LYS A 36 -31.43 19.92 -10.55
CA LYS A 36 -32.81 20.29 -10.18
C LYS A 36 -32.92 21.73 -9.64
N GLY A 37 -31.80 22.41 -9.36
CA GLY A 37 -31.76 23.77 -8.80
C GLY A 37 -30.94 24.75 -9.65
N HIS A 38 -31.64 25.54 -10.47
CA HIS A 38 -31.29 26.83 -11.07
C HIS A 38 -29.93 27.16 -11.76
N GLN A 39 -28.85 26.38 -11.70
CA GLN A 39 -27.69 26.58 -12.61
C GLN A 39 -26.99 25.26 -12.95
N GLN A 40 -27.26 24.74 -14.15
CA GLN A 40 -26.69 23.48 -14.63
C GLN A 40 -25.25 23.66 -15.13
N ALA A 41 -24.35 22.79 -14.67
CA ALA A 41 -22.98 22.76 -15.15
C ALA A 41 -22.94 22.30 -16.62
N ARG A 42 -22.36 23.12 -17.51
CA ARG A 42 -22.15 22.78 -18.93
C ARG A 42 -21.06 21.73 -19.11
N GLU A 43 -20.08 21.72 -18.22
CA GLU A 43 -18.94 20.82 -18.24
C GLU A 43 -18.69 20.27 -16.84
N VAL A 44 -18.60 18.94 -16.74
CA VAL A 44 -18.24 18.23 -15.51
C VAL A 44 -17.03 17.36 -15.79
N ILE A 45 -15.96 17.61 -15.03
CA ILE A 45 -14.73 16.84 -15.11
C ILE A 45 -14.58 16.06 -13.80
N ILE A 46 -14.58 14.73 -13.91
CA ILE A 46 -14.36 13.81 -12.79
C ILE A 46 -12.91 13.33 -12.87
N PHE A 47 -12.14 13.61 -11.83
CA PHE A 47 -10.77 13.09 -11.72
C PHE A 47 -10.77 11.80 -10.89
N SER A 48 -10.05 10.79 -11.37
CA SER A 48 -9.84 9.52 -10.66
C SER A 48 -8.42 9.02 -10.89
N ASP A 49 -7.79 8.46 -9.88
CA ASP A 49 -6.48 7.82 -10.02
C ASP A 49 -6.57 6.31 -10.29
N SER A 50 -7.78 5.74 -10.27
CA SER A 50 -8.05 4.36 -10.61
C SER A 50 -8.25 4.16 -12.11
N GLN A 51 -7.14 3.90 -12.81
CA GLN A 51 -7.18 3.57 -14.24
C GLN A 51 -8.09 2.37 -14.55
N ALA A 52 -8.13 1.38 -13.65
CA ALA A 52 -9.02 0.22 -13.78
C ALA A 52 -10.51 0.60 -13.72
N ALA A 53 -10.90 1.54 -12.85
CA ALA A 53 -12.28 2.01 -12.77
C ALA A 53 -12.68 2.79 -14.03
N ILE A 54 -11.79 3.67 -14.52
CA ILE A 54 -12.00 4.44 -15.76
C ILE A 54 -12.20 3.50 -16.96
N GLN A 55 -11.31 2.51 -17.12
CA GLN A 55 -11.40 1.52 -18.19
C GLN A 55 -12.72 0.73 -18.12
N ALA A 56 -13.16 0.35 -16.92
CA ALA A 56 -14.40 -0.39 -16.74
C ALA A 56 -15.66 0.43 -17.06
N VAL A 57 -15.65 1.75 -16.84
CA VAL A 57 -16.73 2.64 -17.26
C VAL A 57 -16.75 2.82 -18.78
N GLN A 58 -15.59 2.80 -19.43
CA GLN A 58 -15.49 2.89 -20.89
C GLN A 58 -15.91 1.58 -21.57
N ASN A 59 -15.46 0.42 -21.06
CA ASN A 59 -15.71 -0.89 -21.63
C ASN A 59 -16.05 -1.90 -20.51
N PRO A 60 -17.34 -2.03 -20.14
CA PRO A 60 -17.76 -2.85 -19.02
C PRO A 60 -17.69 -4.33 -19.42
N GLN A 61 -16.68 -5.02 -18.89
CA GLN A 61 -16.52 -6.47 -19.06
C GLN A 61 -17.34 -7.22 -18.00
N ARG A 62 -16.86 -8.37 -17.50
CA ARG A 62 -17.46 -9.12 -16.37
C ARG A 62 -16.73 -8.92 -15.03
N PRO A 63 -16.56 -7.70 -14.49
CA PRO A 63 -15.83 -7.48 -13.24
C PRO A 63 -16.72 -7.65 -11.99
N SER A 64 -16.10 -7.76 -10.82
CA SER A 64 -16.77 -7.88 -9.51
C SER A 64 -17.58 -6.64 -9.06
N GLY A 65 -17.63 -5.58 -9.87
CA GLY A 65 -18.33 -4.30 -9.61
C GLY A 65 -19.53 -4.01 -10.52
N GLN A 66 -20.09 -5.01 -11.20
CA GLN A 66 -21.20 -4.82 -12.17
C GLN A 66 -22.42 -4.08 -11.59
N TYR A 67 -22.72 -4.27 -10.31
CA TYR A 67 -23.83 -3.57 -9.66
C TYR A 67 -23.61 -2.05 -9.61
N VAL A 68 -22.37 -1.59 -9.39
CA VAL A 68 -21.99 -0.16 -9.41
C VAL A 68 -21.97 0.36 -10.84
N LEU A 69 -21.40 -0.40 -11.79
CA LEU A 69 -21.40 -0.04 -13.21
C LEU A 69 -22.83 0.19 -13.72
N ARG A 70 -23.79 -0.64 -13.32
CA ARG A 70 -25.21 -0.46 -13.67
C ARG A 70 -25.78 0.88 -13.17
N LEU A 71 -25.38 1.34 -11.98
CA LEU A 71 -25.79 2.64 -11.44
C LEU A 71 -25.12 3.79 -12.22
N ILE A 72 -23.82 3.67 -12.51
CA ILE A 72 -23.09 4.62 -13.37
C ILE A 72 -23.81 4.79 -14.71
N TYR A 73 -24.14 3.69 -15.40
CA TYR A 73 -24.88 3.75 -16.68
C TYR A 73 -26.30 4.27 -16.53
N LYS A 74 -26.94 4.12 -15.37
CA LYS A 74 -28.24 4.74 -15.10
C LYS A 74 -28.10 6.26 -15.06
N HIS A 75 -27.10 6.80 -14.37
CA HIS A 75 -26.83 8.24 -14.31
C HIS A 75 -26.42 8.81 -15.66
N VAL A 76 -25.51 8.14 -16.37
CA VAL A 76 -25.07 8.57 -17.72
C VAL A 76 -26.24 8.60 -18.69
N ARG A 77 -27.13 7.58 -18.66
CA ARG A 77 -28.34 7.59 -19.49
C ARG A 77 -29.28 8.74 -19.14
N ALA A 78 -29.51 9.01 -17.85
CA ALA A 78 -30.35 10.12 -17.44
C ALA A 78 -29.81 11.46 -17.95
N ILE A 79 -28.49 11.65 -17.92
CA ILE A 79 -27.82 12.87 -18.42
C ILE A 79 -27.92 12.98 -19.95
N ARG A 80 -27.77 11.86 -20.68
CA ARG A 80 -27.97 11.84 -22.13
C ARG A 80 -29.41 12.18 -22.52
N SER A 81 -30.39 11.54 -21.89
CA SER A 81 -31.80 11.85 -22.13
C SER A 81 -32.14 13.30 -21.81
N TYR A 82 -31.53 13.88 -20.77
CA TYR A 82 -31.65 15.31 -20.51
C TYR A 82 -31.08 16.16 -21.65
N ASN A 83 -29.86 15.86 -22.11
CA ASN A 83 -29.22 16.57 -23.22
C ASN A 83 -30.05 16.51 -24.52
N GLU A 84 -30.75 15.40 -24.76
CA GLU A 84 -31.69 15.27 -25.88
C GLU A 84 -32.88 16.23 -25.74
N THR A 85 -33.41 16.41 -24.53
CA THR A 85 -34.51 17.35 -24.28
C THR A 85 -34.09 18.82 -24.26
N GLN A 86 -32.80 19.11 -24.05
CA GLN A 86 -32.26 20.48 -23.97
C GLN A 86 -30.99 20.66 -24.83
N PRO A 87 -31.11 20.58 -26.16
CA PRO A 87 -29.96 20.58 -27.07
C PRO A 87 -29.13 21.88 -27.04
N ARG A 88 -29.70 22.98 -26.54
CA ARG A 88 -28.98 24.27 -26.40
C ARG A 88 -27.97 24.28 -25.26
N HIS A 89 -28.11 23.40 -24.27
CA HIS A 89 -27.28 23.37 -23.07
C HIS A 89 -26.92 21.95 -22.64
N PRO A 90 -26.18 21.17 -23.47
CA PRO A 90 -25.77 19.84 -23.09
C PRO A 90 -24.79 19.89 -21.92
N THR A 91 -24.94 18.96 -20.99
CA THR A 91 -23.92 18.67 -19.97
C THR A 91 -22.92 17.67 -20.54
N ASN A 92 -21.67 18.10 -20.69
CA ASN A 92 -20.58 17.22 -21.09
C ASN A 92 -19.89 16.63 -19.85
N ILE A 93 -19.62 15.33 -19.87
CA ILE A 93 -18.97 14.63 -18.76
C ILE A 93 -17.68 14.00 -19.25
N THR A 94 -16.57 14.40 -18.62
CA THR A 94 -15.26 13.84 -18.89
C THR A 94 -14.71 13.19 -17.63
N ILE A 95 -14.25 11.95 -17.73
CA ILE A 95 -13.49 11.29 -16.66
C ILE A 95 -12.02 11.33 -17.04
N ARG A 96 -11.17 11.96 -16.21
CA ARG A 96 -9.74 12.12 -16.46
C ARG A 96 -8.92 11.36 -15.43
N TRP A 97 -7.97 10.57 -15.92
CA TRP A 97 -7.00 9.92 -15.06
C TRP A 97 -6.00 10.93 -14.49
N ILE A 98 -5.68 10.81 -13.20
CA ILE A 98 -4.62 11.56 -12.52
C ILE A 98 -3.71 10.62 -11.73
N PRO A 99 -2.41 10.91 -11.61
CA PRO A 99 -1.51 10.04 -10.86
C PRO A 99 -1.72 10.17 -9.34
N THR A 100 -1.72 9.05 -8.63
CA THR A 100 -1.69 9.02 -7.16
C THR A 100 -0.36 9.60 -6.64
N HIS A 101 -0.40 10.31 -5.51
CA HIS A 101 0.77 10.78 -4.74
C HIS A 101 1.65 11.89 -5.36
N VAL A 102 1.31 12.48 -6.51
CA VAL A 102 2.06 13.62 -7.11
C VAL A 102 1.60 14.98 -6.56
N GLY A 103 1.24 15.05 -5.27
CA GLY A 103 0.95 16.34 -4.63
C GLY A 103 -0.41 16.98 -4.98
N VAL A 104 -1.30 16.33 -5.73
CA VAL A 104 -2.64 16.89 -6.02
C VAL A 104 -3.52 16.87 -4.76
N ASP A 105 -3.70 18.04 -4.14
CA ASP A 105 -4.39 18.16 -2.85
C ASP A 105 -5.83 17.64 -2.87
N GLY A 106 -6.55 17.84 -3.98
CA GLY A 106 -7.90 17.28 -4.16
C GLY A 106 -7.94 15.75 -4.14
N ASN A 107 -6.93 15.08 -4.73
CA ASN A 107 -6.85 13.61 -4.71
C ASN A 107 -6.52 13.09 -3.31
N LYS A 108 -5.58 13.74 -2.62
CA LYS A 108 -5.25 13.42 -1.22
C LYS A 108 -6.45 13.58 -0.31
N PHE A 109 -7.24 14.64 -0.51
CA PHE A 109 -8.47 14.89 0.24
C PHE A 109 -9.51 13.80 -0.02
N ALA A 110 -9.73 13.41 -1.28
CA ALA A 110 -10.65 12.32 -1.63
C ALA A 110 -10.24 10.96 -1.02
N ASP A 111 -8.96 10.60 -1.10
CA ASP A 111 -8.42 9.37 -0.52
C ASP A 111 -8.53 9.37 1.02
N LYS A 112 -8.27 10.50 1.67
CA LYS A 112 -8.46 10.67 3.12
C LYS A 112 -9.92 10.48 3.51
N GLU A 113 -10.85 11.10 2.78
CA GLU A 113 -12.29 10.97 3.03
C GLU A 113 -12.77 9.53 2.83
N ALA A 114 -12.33 8.85 1.77
CA ALA A 114 -12.65 7.45 1.50
C ALA A 114 -12.20 6.54 2.65
N LYS A 115 -10.95 6.69 3.10
CA LYS A 115 -10.39 5.95 4.25
C LYS A 115 -11.11 6.25 5.56
N GLY A 116 -11.52 7.50 5.78
CA GLY A 116 -12.29 7.91 6.96
C GLY A 116 -13.62 7.18 7.07
N THR A 117 -14.31 6.95 5.95
CA THR A 117 -15.55 6.15 5.91
C THR A 117 -15.34 4.68 6.29
N THR A 118 -14.24 4.08 5.83
CA THR A 118 -13.87 2.70 6.19
C THR A 118 -13.60 2.57 7.69
N LEU A 119 -12.95 3.56 8.30
CA LEU A 119 -12.68 3.58 9.74
C LEU A 119 -13.94 3.81 10.59
N LEU A 120 -14.84 4.70 10.15
CA LEU A 120 -16.09 4.98 10.86
C LEU A 120 -17.06 3.79 10.81
N SER A 121 -17.02 2.98 9.74
CA SER A 121 -17.76 1.71 9.67
C SER A 121 -17.26 0.67 10.69
N ALA A 122 -16.01 0.79 11.16
CA ALA A 122 -15.49 -0.05 12.24
C ALA A 122 -15.87 0.50 13.63
N GLY A 123 -16.19 1.80 13.74
CA GLY A 123 -16.52 2.47 15.00
C GLY A 123 -18.02 2.67 15.27
N ILE A 124 -18.87 2.75 14.25
CA ILE A 124 -20.32 2.88 14.41
C ILE A 124 -20.94 1.50 14.23
N GLY A 125 -21.25 0.86 15.35
CA GLY A 125 -22.05 -0.35 15.41
C GLY A 125 -23.41 -0.13 14.74
N VAL A 126 -23.54 -0.56 13.49
CA VAL A 126 -24.83 -0.95 12.95
C VAL A 126 -25.04 -2.39 13.38
N ALA A 127 -26.10 -2.59 14.17
CA ALA A 127 -26.54 -3.86 14.73
C ALA A 127 -26.93 -4.90 13.66
N THR A 128 -25.93 -5.43 12.96
CA THR A 128 -26.00 -6.69 12.21
C THR A 128 -24.74 -7.50 12.54
N GLY A 129 -24.86 -8.35 13.55
CA GLY A 129 -24.04 -9.55 13.78
C GLY A 129 -22.52 -9.35 13.83
N THR A 130 -21.98 -9.02 15.01
CA THR A 130 -20.54 -9.19 15.32
C THR A 130 -20.01 -10.57 14.95
N GLY A 131 -20.85 -11.62 15.08
CA GLY A 131 -20.52 -12.98 14.64
C GLY A 131 -20.33 -13.10 13.12
N GLU A 132 -21.09 -12.37 12.32
CA GLU A 132 -21.01 -12.47 10.87
C GLU A 132 -19.79 -11.73 10.29
N LEU A 133 -19.36 -10.62 10.91
CA LEU A 133 -18.09 -9.96 10.59
C LEU A 133 -16.89 -10.86 10.94
N ILE A 134 -16.90 -11.50 12.11
CA ILE A 134 -15.85 -12.43 12.54
C ILE A 134 -15.78 -13.64 11.60
N ILE A 135 -16.92 -14.23 11.24
CA ILE A 135 -17.01 -15.36 10.29
C ILE A 135 -16.48 -14.95 8.91
N ARG A 136 -16.77 -13.73 8.44
CA ARG A 136 -16.32 -13.23 7.13
C ARG A 136 -14.84 -12.92 7.08
N LEU A 137 -14.27 -12.32 8.13
CA LEU A 137 -12.82 -12.12 8.27
C LEU A 137 -12.10 -13.47 8.34
N ALA A 138 -12.63 -14.43 9.09
CA ALA A 138 -12.11 -15.79 9.14
C ALA A 138 -12.16 -16.49 7.78
N ALA A 139 -13.24 -16.32 7.02
CA ALA A 139 -13.37 -16.89 5.67
C ALA A 139 -12.40 -16.24 4.67
N ALA A 140 -12.14 -14.93 4.77
CA ALA A 140 -11.17 -14.23 3.95
C ALA A 140 -9.73 -14.67 4.28
N ALA A 141 -9.40 -14.76 5.58
CA ALA A 141 -8.12 -15.28 6.05
C ALA A 141 -7.90 -16.72 5.55
N LYS A 142 -8.90 -17.60 5.69
CA LYS A 142 -8.84 -18.99 5.22
C LYS A 142 -8.70 -19.11 3.70
N ARG A 143 -9.27 -18.18 2.93
CA ARG A 143 -9.07 -18.10 1.47
C ARG A 143 -7.64 -17.66 1.12
N ALA A 144 -7.11 -16.66 1.82
CA ALA A 144 -5.73 -16.20 1.64
C ALA A 144 -4.72 -17.30 2.00
N GLU A 145 -4.97 -18.04 3.07
CA GLU A 145 -4.16 -19.20 3.48
C GLU A 145 -4.17 -20.31 2.43
N LYS A 146 -5.35 -20.73 1.94
CA LYS A 146 -5.44 -21.72 0.86
C LYS A 146 -4.78 -21.26 -0.44
N GLN A 147 -4.85 -19.96 -0.75
CA GLN A 147 -4.17 -19.39 -1.92
C GLN A 147 -2.65 -19.44 -1.74
N TRP A 148 -2.16 -19.14 -0.54
CA TRP A 148 -0.74 -19.25 -0.19
C TRP A 148 -0.20 -20.68 -0.32
N GLU A 149 -0.95 -21.67 0.17
CA GLU A 149 -0.60 -23.09 0.05
C GLU A 149 -0.48 -23.52 -1.42
N ARG A 150 -1.47 -23.14 -2.25
CA ARG A 150 -1.54 -23.51 -3.68
C ARG A 150 -0.50 -22.80 -4.56
N GLU A 151 0.09 -21.71 -4.10
CA GLU A 151 1.07 -20.95 -4.88
C GLU A 151 2.40 -21.72 -4.99
N THR A 152 2.72 -22.20 -6.18
CA THR A 152 3.92 -23.03 -6.44
C THR A 152 5.14 -22.21 -6.85
N THR A 153 4.96 -20.96 -7.28
CA THR A 153 6.05 -20.10 -7.79
C THR A 153 6.73 -19.24 -6.71
N SER A 154 6.24 -19.32 -5.47
CA SER A 154 6.65 -18.46 -4.35
C SER A 154 7.78 -19.03 -3.48
N ALA A 155 8.50 -20.06 -3.91
CA ALA A 155 9.55 -20.71 -3.10
C ALA A 155 10.54 -19.73 -2.40
N PRO A 156 11.04 -18.66 -3.05
CA PRO A 156 11.90 -17.67 -2.37
C PRO A 156 11.17 -16.88 -1.28
N THR A 157 9.90 -16.56 -1.47
CA THR A 157 9.07 -15.84 -0.48
C THR A 157 8.62 -16.77 0.65
N LYS A 158 8.34 -18.04 0.35
CA LYS A 158 8.00 -19.09 1.32
C LYS A 158 9.15 -19.40 2.29
N ARG A 159 10.41 -19.22 1.86
CA ARG A 159 11.57 -19.27 2.76
C ARG A 159 11.53 -18.19 3.85
N LEU A 160 10.98 -17.01 3.54
CA LEU A 160 11.01 -15.82 4.41
C LEU A 160 9.73 -15.65 5.23
N VAL A 161 8.62 -16.19 4.73
CA VAL A 161 7.31 -16.17 5.38
C VAL A 161 6.70 -17.55 5.16
N GLN A 162 6.63 -18.37 6.20
CA GLN A 162 6.12 -19.74 6.06
C GLN A 162 4.60 -19.75 5.83
N ALA A 163 3.88 -18.88 6.54
CA ALA A 163 2.44 -18.68 6.38
C ALA A 163 2.05 -17.22 6.67
N PRO A 164 0.96 -16.71 6.07
CA PRO A 164 0.41 -15.41 6.41
C PRO A 164 -0.06 -15.40 7.87
N ASN A 165 0.76 -14.86 8.77
CA ASN A 165 0.43 -14.80 10.20
C ASN A 165 0.60 -13.36 10.75
N LYS A 166 -0.08 -13.04 11.85
CA LYS A 166 0.04 -11.73 12.50
C LYS A 166 1.49 -11.43 12.94
N LYS A 167 2.25 -12.47 13.31
CA LYS A 167 3.68 -12.35 13.67
C LYS A 167 4.53 -11.81 12.50
N THR A 168 4.16 -12.11 11.25
CA THR A 168 4.83 -11.60 10.04
C THR A 168 4.55 -10.12 9.85
N LEU A 169 3.37 -9.64 10.26
CA LEU A 169 3.02 -8.22 10.19
C LEU A 169 3.78 -7.39 11.22
N ARG A 170 4.08 -7.95 12.40
CA ARG A 170 4.89 -7.28 13.43
C ARG A 170 6.23 -6.76 12.91
N LEU A 171 6.83 -7.45 11.95
CA LEU A 171 8.09 -7.04 11.33
C LEU A 171 8.01 -5.69 10.61
N TYR A 172 6.81 -5.32 10.15
CA TYR A 172 6.54 -4.11 9.38
C TYR A 172 5.76 -3.06 10.18
N GLU A 173 5.42 -3.35 11.44
CA GLU A 173 4.73 -2.39 12.30
C GLU A 173 5.63 -1.16 12.54
N GLY A 174 5.02 0.03 12.53
CA GLY A 174 5.74 1.30 12.67
C GLY A 174 6.48 1.77 11.40
N LEU A 175 6.68 0.92 10.39
CA LEU A 175 7.32 1.31 9.14
C LEU A 175 6.32 1.97 8.16
N SER A 176 6.75 3.05 7.53
CA SER A 176 6.06 3.66 6.39
C SER A 176 6.07 2.73 5.16
N LYS A 177 5.17 2.98 4.20
CA LYS A 177 5.11 2.16 2.97
C LYS A 177 6.45 2.06 2.22
N PRO A 178 7.21 3.16 2.02
CA PRO A 178 8.54 3.06 1.41
C PRO A 178 9.52 2.22 2.24
N GLN A 179 9.50 2.34 3.57
CA GLN A 179 10.36 1.54 4.45
C GLN A 179 10.03 0.05 4.37
N CYS A 180 8.75 -0.30 4.38
CA CYS A 180 8.30 -1.67 4.15
C CYS A 180 8.80 -2.21 2.80
N ALA A 181 8.75 -1.39 1.75
CA ALA A 181 9.23 -1.79 0.43
C ALA A 181 10.74 -2.07 0.44
N ILE A 182 11.55 -1.21 1.08
CA ILE A 182 12.99 -1.44 1.25
C ILE A 182 13.24 -2.76 1.98
N LEU A 183 12.57 -2.99 3.12
CA LEU A 183 12.75 -4.20 3.91
C LEU A 183 12.37 -5.47 3.13
N ILE A 184 11.22 -5.46 2.44
CA ILE A 184 10.78 -6.59 1.60
C ILE A 184 11.82 -6.88 0.51
N GLN A 185 12.34 -5.84 -0.15
CA GLN A 185 13.34 -5.99 -1.21
C GLN A 185 14.66 -6.55 -0.67
N MET A 186 15.11 -6.09 0.51
CA MET A 186 16.29 -6.64 1.19
C MET A 186 16.09 -8.12 1.54
N ARG A 187 14.97 -8.48 2.18
CA ARG A 187 14.68 -9.87 2.57
C ARG A 187 14.58 -10.80 1.37
N THR A 188 13.91 -10.36 0.30
CA THR A 188 13.72 -11.18 -0.92
C THR A 188 14.92 -11.20 -1.86
N MET A 189 15.96 -10.39 -1.59
CA MET A 189 17.11 -10.17 -2.49
C MET A 189 16.71 -9.66 -3.89
N ARG A 190 15.48 -9.16 -4.05
CA ARG A 190 14.94 -8.56 -5.28
C ARG A 190 14.91 -7.05 -5.12
N ILE A 191 16.10 -6.47 -5.11
CA ILE A 191 16.34 -5.07 -4.79
C ILE A 191 17.17 -4.43 -5.91
N GLY A 192 17.05 -3.12 -6.13
CA GLY A 192 17.77 -2.39 -7.18
C GLY A 192 19.29 -2.26 -6.98
N LEU A 193 19.98 -3.32 -6.53
CA LEU A 193 21.43 -3.40 -6.38
C LEU A 193 22.04 -4.20 -7.53
N ARG A 194 23.34 -4.01 -7.78
CA ARG A 194 24.02 -4.60 -8.95
C ARG A 194 23.87 -6.12 -9.05
N HIS A 195 23.86 -6.87 -7.94
CA HIS A 195 23.63 -8.32 -7.99
C HIS A 195 22.33 -8.70 -8.70
N PHE A 196 21.21 -8.09 -8.29
CA PHE A 196 19.91 -8.38 -8.88
C PHE A 196 19.79 -7.79 -10.28
N LEU A 197 20.29 -6.56 -10.50
CA LEU A 197 20.26 -5.90 -11.80
C LEU A 197 21.06 -6.69 -12.85
N PHE A 198 22.22 -7.23 -12.50
CA PHE A 198 23.00 -8.11 -13.37
C PHE A 198 22.24 -9.41 -13.69
N LYS A 199 21.62 -10.04 -12.69
CA LYS A 199 20.81 -11.25 -12.87
C LYS A 199 19.67 -11.08 -13.86
N ILE A 200 19.06 -9.89 -13.92
CA ILE A 200 18.00 -9.55 -14.88
C ILE A 200 18.54 -8.88 -16.16
N LYS A 201 19.87 -8.84 -16.35
CA LYS A 201 20.56 -8.23 -17.50
C LYS A 201 20.31 -6.72 -17.67
N ALA A 202 20.02 -6.01 -16.57
CA ALA A 202 19.86 -4.56 -16.51
C ALA A 202 21.16 -3.83 -16.08
N ALA A 203 22.20 -4.57 -15.71
CA ALA A 203 23.54 -4.04 -15.43
C ALA A 203 24.60 -4.98 -16.03
N GLU A 204 25.76 -4.42 -16.39
CA GLU A 204 26.87 -5.17 -17.02
C GLU A 204 27.67 -6.01 -16.03
N THR A 205 27.62 -5.65 -14.73
CA THR A 205 28.37 -6.34 -13.67
C THR A 205 27.56 -6.42 -12.40
N ASP A 206 27.74 -7.51 -11.65
CA ASP A 206 27.19 -7.70 -10.32
C ASP A 206 28.07 -7.12 -9.21
N ARG A 207 29.30 -6.71 -9.55
CA ARG A 207 30.34 -6.32 -8.60
C ARG A 207 30.08 -4.98 -7.94
N CYS A 208 30.40 -4.89 -6.65
CA CYS A 208 30.49 -3.62 -5.94
C CYS A 208 31.52 -2.68 -6.59
N SER A 209 31.39 -1.37 -6.41
CA SER A 209 32.35 -0.37 -6.94
C SER A 209 33.77 -0.54 -6.39
N TYR A 210 33.91 -1.13 -5.20
CA TYR A 210 35.19 -1.47 -4.58
C TYR A 210 35.68 -2.89 -4.95
N ASP A 211 34.96 -3.58 -5.83
CA ASP A 211 35.23 -4.94 -6.33
C ASP A 211 35.43 -6.06 -5.27
N GLU A 212 35.00 -5.82 -4.02
CA GLU A 212 35.04 -6.82 -2.94
C GLU A 212 33.89 -7.86 -3.02
N GLY A 213 33.42 -8.15 -4.24
CA GLY A 213 32.40 -9.16 -4.52
C GLY A 213 31.06 -8.58 -5.00
N SER A 214 30.05 -9.46 -5.03
CA SER A 214 28.73 -9.15 -5.57
C SER A 214 27.97 -8.18 -4.67
N GLN A 215 27.43 -7.10 -5.24
CA GLN A 215 26.72 -6.06 -4.49
C GLN A 215 25.33 -6.55 -4.08
N THR A 216 25.28 -7.23 -2.96
CA THR A 216 24.07 -7.75 -2.31
C THR A 216 23.72 -6.93 -1.07
N PRO A 217 22.47 -7.01 -0.56
CA PRO A 217 22.11 -6.44 0.74
C PRO A 217 23.05 -6.89 1.87
N LYS A 218 23.38 -8.20 1.92
CA LYS A 218 24.31 -8.75 2.91
C LYS A 218 25.69 -8.12 2.78
N HIS A 219 26.22 -7.99 1.56
CA HIS A 219 27.50 -7.32 1.33
C HIS A 219 27.46 -5.88 1.85
N ILE A 220 26.46 -5.09 1.47
CA ILE A 220 26.35 -3.67 1.90
C ILE A 220 26.23 -3.56 3.42
N LEU A 221 25.31 -4.34 4.03
CA LEU A 221 25.01 -4.26 5.45
C LEU A 221 26.13 -4.77 6.34
N MET A 222 26.90 -5.77 5.89
CA MET A 222 27.82 -6.51 6.77
C MET A 222 29.30 -6.36 6.41
N GLN A 223 29.64 -6.11 5.14
CA GLN A 223 31.01 -6.30 4.63
C GLN A 223 31.59 -5.04 3.96
N CYS A 224 30.81 -4.42 3.08
CA CYS A 224 31.26 -3.36 2.18
C CYS A 224 31.99 -2.21 2.90
N PRO A 225 33.27 -1.92 2.57
CA PRO A 225 34.07 -0.88 3.22
C PRO A 225 33.50 0.52 3.02
N GLN A 226 32.85 0.76 1.88
CA GLN A 226 32.22 2.05 1.55
C GLN A 226 31.22 2.50 2.62
N TYR A 227 30.57 1.54 3.29
CA TYR A 227 29.50 1.80 4.25
C TYR A 227 29.95 1.56 5.70
N VAL A 228 31.25 1.57 6.00
CA VAL A 228 31.76 1.39 7.38
C VAL A 228 31.18 2.42 8.34
N VAL A 229 31.21 3.71 8.01
CA VAL A 229 30.70 4.77 8.89
C VAL A 229 29.21 4.60 9.23
N PRO A 230 28.28 4.50 8.24
CA PRO A 230 26.88 4.28 8.56
C PRO A 230 26.63 2.92 9.23
N ARG A 231 27.46 1.91 8.97
CA ARG A 231 27.35 0.58 9.59
C ARG A 231 27.75 0.58 11.06
N THR A 232 28.82 1.29 11.43
CA THR A 232 29.20 1.47 12.84
C THR A 232 28.08 2.14 13.63
N LYS A 233 27.46 3.18 13.05
CA LYS A 233 26.30 3.84 13.66
C LYS A 233 25.11 2.90 13.84
N LEU A 234 24.81 2.07 12.83
CA LEU A 234 23.80 1.03 12.94
C LEU A 234 24.10 0.09 14.12
N TRP A 235 25.35 -0.36 14.26
CA TRP A 235 25.74 -1.25 15.36
C TRP A 235 25.62 -0.60 16.73
N GLU A 236 26.02 0.66 16.88
CA GLU A 236 25.80 1.42 18.13
C GLU A 236 24.31 1.56 18.47
N GLN A 237 23.46 1.75 17.47
CA GLN A 237 22.00 1.83 17.68
C GLN A 237 21.41 0.48 18.11
N LEU A 238 21.88 -0.63 17.52
CA LEU A 238 21.43 -1.98 17.88
C LEU A 238 21.94 -2.41 19.26
N ASP A 239 23.17 -2.04 19.63
CA ASP A 239 23.74 -2.32 20.95
C ASP A 239 22.95 -1.63 22.07
N LYS A 240 22.53 -0.37 21.86
CA LYS A 240 21.69 0.39 22.80
C LYS A 240 20.35 -0.26 23.13
N ILE A 241 19.81 -1.07 22.21
CA ILE A 241 18.55 -1.81 22.40
C ILE A 241 18.78 -3.27 22.78
N GLY A 242 20.01 -3.64 23.17
CA GLY A 242 20.35 -4.98 23.65
C GLY A 242 20.58 -6.02 22.54
N ILE A 243 20.70 -5.60 21.27
CA ILE A 243 21.00 -6.50 20.15
C ILE A 243 22.53 -6.48 19.93
N GLY A 244 23.22 -7.38 20.63
CA GLY A 244 24.69 -7.45 20.63
C GLY A 244 25.33 -7.96 19.33
N ILE A 245 26.59 -7.56 19.11
CA ILE A 245 27.37 -7.72 17.86
C ILE A 245 27.89 -9.16 17.63
N THR A 246 27.91 -9.99 18.66
CA THR A 246 28.67 -11.26 18.67
C THR A 246 28.09 -12.40 17.83
N GLU A 247 26.83 -12.34 17.41
CA GLU A 247 26.18 -13.38 16.57
C GLU A 247 25.32 -12.83 15.42
N ILE A 248 25.73 -11.70 14.85
CA ILE A 248 24.91 -10.98 13.88
C ILE A 248 25.00 -11.64 12.48
N ASP A 249 24.05 -12.53 12.18
CA ASP A 249 23.77 -12.99 10.81
C ASP A 249 22.75 -12.06 10.13
N TYR A 250 22.96 -11.80 8.84
CA TYR A 250 22.10 -10.98 8.00
C TYR A 250 20.61 -11.36 8.14
N ASP A 251 20.31 -12.66 8.06
CA ASP A 251 18.93 -13.17 8.12
C ASP A 251 18.29 -12.92 9.51
N LYS A 252 19.08 -12.95 10.58
CA LYS A 252 18.61 -12.64 11.96
C LYS A 252 18.25 -11.16 12.10
N ILE A 253 19.08 -10.24 11.61
CA ILE A 253 18.83 -8.80 11.75
C ILE A 253 17.59 -8.37 10.97
N ILE A 254 17.51 -8.73 9.69
CA ILE A 254 16.41 -8.31 8.81
C ILE A 254 15.06 -8.95 9.19
N SER A 255 15.09 -9.91 10.11
CA SER A 255 13.91 -10.60 10.64
C SER A 255 13.61 -10.24 12.09
N ASN A 256 14.34 -9.31 12.70
CA ASN A 256 14.09 -8.81 14.06
C ASN A 256 13.28 -7.51 14.01
N PRO A 257 12.03 -7.48 14.52
CA PRO A 257 11.16 -6.30 14.50
C PRO A 257 11.75 -5.04 15.16
N GLN A 258 12.63 -5.18 16.15
CA GLN A 258 13.29 -4.03 16.80
C GLN A 258 14.44 -3.47 15.96
N ALA A 259 15.07 -4.30 15.12
CA ALA A 259 16.21 -3.91 14.29
C ALA A 259 15.79 -3.34 12.92
N THR A 260 14.63 -3.72 12.38
CA THR A 260 14.23 -3.42 11.00
C THR A 260 14.24 -1.94 10.66
N ARG A 261 13.79 -1.08 11.60
CA ARG A 261 13.79 0.38 11.42
C ARG A 261 15.19 0.91 11.14
N TYR A 262 16.17 0.51 11.95
CA TYR A 262 17.56 0.94 11.80
C TYR A 262 18.20 0.39 10.53
N VAL A 263 17.91 -0.88 10.17
CA VAL A 263 18.39 -1.49 8.93
C VAL A 263 17.85 -0.77 7.70
N VAL A 264 16.56 -0.44 7.69
CA VAL A 264 15.95 0.28 6.57
C VAL A 264 16.51 1.69 6.45
N ASN A 265 16.67 2.41 7.57
CA ASN A 265 17.29 3.73 7.58
C ASN A 265 18.75 3.68 7.10
N PHE A 266 19.52 2.66 7.52
CA PHE A 266 20.86 2.41 7.00
C PHE A 266 20.84 2.24 5.48
N MET A 267 20.00 1.35 4.96
CA MET A 267 19.92 1.07 3.51
C MET A 267 19.47 2.31 2.73
N HIS A 268 18.51 3.07 3.23
CA HIS A 268 18.05 4.31 2.62
C HIS A 268 19.18 5.35 2.53
N ARG A 269 19.95 5.52 3.60
CA ARG A 269 21.10 6.45 3.67
C ARG A 269 22.25 6.09 2.73
N THR A 270 22.33 4.86 2.23
CA THR A 270 23.33 4.50 1.20
C THR A 270 23.13 5.26 -0.11
N GLY A 271 21.91 5.74 -0.40
CA GLY A 271 21.58 6.44 -1.65
C GLY A 271 21.52 5.53 -2.89
N LEU A 272 21.73 4.22 -2.75
CA LEU A 272 21.74 3.28 -3.87
C LEU A 272 20.35 3.06 -4.49
N LEU A 273 19.29 3.28 -3.70
CA LEU A 273 17.91 3.08 -4.12
C LEU A 273 17.27 4.42 -4.49
N GLN A 274 17.60 4.94 -5.67
CA GLN A 274 17.16 6.28 -6.12
C GLN A 274 15.64 6.46 -6.09
N GLN A 275 14.86 5.39 -6.25
CA GLN A 275 13.39 5.44 -6.15
C GLN A 275 12.87 5.86 -4.77
N PHE A 276 13.70 5.85 -3.73
CA PHE A 276 13.37 6.26 -2.37
C PHE A 276 14.05 7.57 -1.94
N GLN A 277 14.68 8.31 -2.84
CA GLN A 277 15.45 9.53 -2.49
C GLN A 277 14.61 10.64 -1.82
N TYR A 278 13.31 10.72 -2.10
CA TYR A 278 12.40 11.72 -1.52
C TYR A 278 11.78 11.28 -0.18
N MET A 279 12.11 10.07 0.29
CA MET A 279 11.72 9.65 1.62
C MET A 279 12.53 10.45 2.63
N THR A 280 11.86 11.09 3.58
CA THR A 280 12.52 11.76 4.71
C THR A 280 13.16 10.70 5.61
N PRO A 281 14.48 10.75 5.86
CA PRO A 281 15.10 9.90 6.86
C PRO A 281 14.46 10.19 8.22
N GLU A 282 14.16 9.16 9.00
CA GLU A 282 13.81 9.37 10.41
C GLU A 282 15.05 9.87 11.17
N ASP A 283 14.81 10.77 12.13
CA ASP A 283 15.87 11.31 12.96
C ASP A 283 16.37 10.22 13.91
N ASP A 284 17.69 10.15 14.10
CA ASP A 284 18.32 9.08 14.90
C ASP A 284 17.95 9.13 16.39
N ASN A 285 17.29 10.21 16.83
CA ASN A 285 16.86 10.46 18.20
C ASN A 285 15.36 10.19 18.42
N ASP A 286 14.60 9.85 17.38
CA ASP A 286 13.19 9.50 17.55
C ASP A 286 13.10 8.14 18.23
N GLU A 287 12.55 8.11 19.45
CA GLU A 287 12.22 6.88 20.17
C GLU A 287 11.38 5.95 19.27
N PRO A 288 11.54 4.62 19.39
CA PRO A 288 10.75 3.68 18.62
C PRO A 288 9.26 3.85 18.94
N THR A 289 8.52 4.50 18.04
CA THR A 289 7.07 4.69 18.19
C THR A 289 6.32 3.37 17.93
N GLY A 290 5.49 2.94 18.88
CA GLY A 290 4.62 1.76 18.77
C GLY A 290 5.01 0.62 19.74
N LEU A 291 4.44 -0.57 19.54
CA LEU A 291 4.69 -1.77 20.37
C LEU A 291 6.17 -2.20 20.41
N ALA A 292 7.05 -1.64 19.56
CA ALA A 292 8.50 -1.79 19.67
C ALA A 292 9.08 -1.23 20.99
N ALA A 293 8.34 -0.34 21.67
CA ALA A 293 8.65 0.13 23.03
C ALA A 293 8.15 -0.81 24.15
N ILE A 294 7.30 -1.80 23.82
CA ILE A 294 6.64 -2.68 24.80
C ILE A 294 7.04 -4.13 24.51
N ASP A 295 8.30 -4.45 24.81
CA ASP A 295 8.74 -5.80 25.20
C ASP A 295 10.09 -5.68 25.93
N LEU A 296 10.07 -4.99 27.07
CA LEU A 296 11.04 -5.18 28.14
C LEU A 296 10.57 -6.27 29.15
N GLY A 297 9.61 -7.11 28.74
CA GLY A 297 9.00 -8.15 29.57
C GLY A 297 9.03 -9.50 28.88
N VAL A 298 9.78 -10.41 29.48
CA VAL A 298 9.83 -11.85 29.19
C VAL A 298 8.44 -12.47 29.19
N GLU A 299 7.98 -13.11 28.10
CA GLU A 299 6.97 -14.20 28.11
C GLU A 299 7.24 -15.13 26.91
N ASP A 300 7.98 -16.22 27.10
CA ASP A 300 7.59 -17.57 27.56
C ASP A 300 7.22 -18.50 26.38
N ASP A 301 8.04 -19.54 26.26
CA ASP A 301 8.07 -20.50 25.16
C ASP A 301 6.98 -21.56 25.37
N GLY A 302 5.78 -21.29 24.86
CA GLY A 302 4.67 -22.24 24.85
C GLY A 302 4.55 -22.99 23.52
N TYR A 303 4.96 -24.27 23.54
CA TYR A 303 4.79 -25.36 22.56
C TYR A 303 3.67 -25.22 21.50
#